data_AF-A0A9W6HDP3-F1
#
_entry.id   AF-A0A9W6HDP3-F1
#
_cell.length_a   1.000
_cell.length_b   1.000
_cell.length_c   1.000
_cell.angle_alpha   90.00
_cell.angle_beta   90.00
_cell.angle_gamma   90.00
#
_symmetry.space_group_name_H-M   'P 1'
#
loop_
_entity.id
_entity.type
_entity.pdbx_description
1 polymer ?
#
loop_
_entity_poly.entity_id
_entity_poly.type
_entity_poly.pdbx_seq_one_letter_code
_entity_poly.pdbx_strand_id
1 'polypeptide(L)'
;MADIVGYIPPLLLVDTDSGRRLINTEAQVFAMTDTQFSSPLPITDMQGVPFTGGVLTSNSDGVLPEFRPPVGTVQVLIRAGAAVTPVTDISLYAEASVDAAADASEAAAAAQQDRIRASEASERAIAAADVLRELAEHQGAPLIEDPTEPGTFTILNTAAIREDPAEPGTFLMGAPE
;
A
#
# COMPACT_ATOMS: atom_id res chain seq x y z
N MET A 1 29.88 -2.55 -43.95
CA MET A 1 28.69 -1.67 -43.89
C MET A 1 27.73 -2.34 -42.93
N ALA A 2 27.43 -1.73 -41.79
CA ALA A 2 26.47 -2.29 -40.85
C ALA A 2 25.08 -2.15 -41.47
N ASP A 3 24.40 -3.27 -41.70
CA ASP A 3 23.05 -3.30 -42.23
C ASP A 3 22.15 -2.47 -41.33
N ILE A 4 21.55 -1.45 -41.94
CA ILE A 4 20.49 -0.65 -41.37
C ILE A 4 19.36 -1.61 -41.01
N VAL A 5 18.76 -1.43 -39.83
CA VAL A 5 17.65 -2.24 -39.31
C VAL A 5 16.48 -2.21 -40.31
N GLY A 6 16.50 -3.12 -41.28
CA GLY A 6 15.50 -3.21 -42.35
C GLY A 6 14.19 -3.86 -41.91
N TYR A 7 14.07 -4.15 -40.61
CA TYR A 7 13.01 -4.94 -40.02
C TYR A 7 12.85 -4.53 -38.55
N ILE A 8 11.62 -4.27 -38.15
CA ILE A 8 11.25 -4.07 -36.76
C ILE A 8 10.52 -5.34 -36.29
N PRO A 9 10.99 -5.99 -35.20
CA PRO A 9 10.35 -7.19 -34.66
C PRO A 9 8.94 -6.90 -34.15
N PRO A 10 8.15 -7.94 -33.82
CA PRO A 10 6.89 -7.75 -33.11
C PRO A 10 7.11 -6.96 -31.82
N LEU A 11 6.23 -5.98 -31.56
CA LEU A 11 6.34 -5.08 -30.42
C LEU A 11 5.07 -5.16 -29.57
N LEU A 12 5.25 -5.22 -28.24
CA LEU A 12 4.14 -5.12 -27.32
C LEU A 12 3.72 -3.65 -27.20
N LEU A 13 2.44 -3.39 -27.46
CA LEU A 13 1.85 -2.07 -27.36
C LEU A 13 1.19 -1.90 -25.98
N VAL A 14 1.68 -0.91 -25.24
CA VAL A 14 1.24 -0.63 -23.86
C VAL A 14 0.86 0.84 -23.77
N ASP A 15 -0.27 1.10 -23.11
CA ASP A 15 -0.67 2.42 -22.68
C ASP A 15 0.24 2.87 -21.53
N THR A 16 0.97 3.97 -21.72
CA THR A 16 2.01 4.41 -20.77
C THR A 16 1.45 4.86 -19.44
N ASP A 17 0.22 5.36 -19.41
CA ASP A 17 -0.39 5.94 -18.22
C ASP A 17 -0.97 4.85 -17.32
N SER A 18 -1.59 3.84 -17.93
CA SER A 18 -2.27 2.75 -17.22
C SER A 18 -1.46 1.47 -17.13
N GLY A 19 -0.38 1.33 -17.91
CA GLY A 19 0.40 0.09 -18.05
C GLY A 19 -0.37 -1.06 -18.71
N ARG A 20 -1.57 -0.78 -19.27
CA ARG A 20 -2.43 -1.80 -19.87
C ARG A 20 -2.04 -2.05 -21.32
N ARG A 21 -2.20 -3.29 -21.77
CA ARG A 21 -1.97 -3.66 -23.17
C ARG A 21 -3.05 -3.05 -24.05
N LEU A 22 -2.64 -2.46 -25.17
CA LEU A 22 -3.54 -1.93 -26.19
C LEU A 22 -3.85 -3.03 -27.21
N ILE A 23 -5.02 -3.66 -27.05
CA ILE A 23 -5.48 -4.83 -27.82
C ILE A 23 -6.33 -4.39 -29.01
N ASN A 24 -6.18 -5.04 -30.18
CA ASN A 24 -6.93 -4.72 -31.40
C ASN A 24 -6.89 -3.22 -31.75
N THR A 25 -5.77 -2.58 -31.47
CA THR A 25 -5.59 -1.13 -31.57
C THR A 25 -4.75 -0.80 -32.79
N GLU A 26 -5.19 0.20 -33.56
CA GLU A 26 -4.44 0.71 -34.70
C GLU A 26 -3.30 1.62 -34.24
N ALA A 27 -2.15 1.47 -34.89
CA ALA A 27 -0.95 2.24 -34.63
C ALA A 27 -0.33 2.72 -35.94
N GLN A 28 0.19 3.94 -35.93
CA GLN A 28 0.93 4.54 -37.04
C GLN A 28 2.40 4.64 -36.70
N VAL A 29 3.24 4.50 -37.73
CA VAL A 29 4.70 4.53 -37.60
C VAL A 29 5.21 5.87 -38.13
N PHE A 30 6.11 6.51 -37.40
CA PHE A 30 6.70 7.80 -37.71
C PHE A 30 8.23 7.71 -37.63
N ALA A 31 8.92 8.63 -38.29
CA ALA A 31 10.35 8.78 -38.08
C ALA A 31 10.60 9.29 -36.66
N MET A 32 11.68 8.85 -36.00
CA MET A 32 12.00 9.33 -34.65
C MET A 32 12.24 10.85 -34.57
N THR A 33 12.59 11.46 -35.70
CA THR A 33 12.72 12.92 -35.83
C THR A 33 11.38 13.65 -35.97
N ASP A 34 10.28 12.97 -36.29
CA ASP A 34 8.93 13.55 -36.41
C ASP A 34 8.19 13.46 -35.06
N THR A 35 8.61 14.30 -34.11
CA THR A 35 8.01 14.37 -32.77
C THR A 35 6.60 14.96 -32.75
N GLN A 36 6.16 15.54 -33.87
CA GLN A 36 4.81 16.09 -34.03
C GLN A 36 3.83 15.07 -34.63
N PHE A 37 4.32 13.89 -35.04
CA PHE A 37 3.52 12.82 -35.64
C PHE A 37 2.70 13.31 -36.85
N SER A 38 3.33 14.11 -37.69
CA SER A 38 2.69 14.80 -38.81
C SER A 38 2.76 14.02 -40.12
N SER A 39 3.77 13.15 -40.25
CA SER A 39 4.12 12.48 -41.49
C SER A 39 4.31 10.97 -41.24
N PRO A 40 3.22 10.19 -41.24
CA PRO A 40 3.31 8.73 -41.11
C PRO A 40 4.20 8.13 -42.19
N LEU A 41 5.07 7.20 -41.79
CA LEU A 41 5.92 6.46 -42.70
C LEU A 41 5.11 5.37 -43.41
N PRO A 42 5.30 5.18 -44.73
CA PRO A 42 4.76 4.00 -45.40
C PRO A 42 5.51 2.76 -44.90
N ILE A 43 4.76 1.74 -44.51
CA ILE A 43 5.28 0.50 -43.94
C ILE A 43 4.81 -0.71 -44.75
N THR A 44 5.64 -1.75 -44.79
CA THR A 44 5.32 -3.01 -45.47
C THR A 44 5.53 -4.21 -44.54
N ASP A 45 4.93 -5.34 -44.88
CA ASP A 45 5.25 -6.62 -44.25
C ASP A 45 6.64 -7.14 -44.70
N MET A 46 7.01 -8.36 -44.26
CA MET A 46 8.29 -8.98 -44.62
C MET A 46 8.39 -9.41 -46.10
N GLN A 47 7.25 -9.51 -46.77
CA GLN A 47 7.10 -9.84 -48.18
C GLN A 47 7.11 -8.58 -49.05
N GLY A 48 7.12 -7.38 -48.44
CA GLY A 48 7.10 -6.10 -49.13
C GLY A 48 5.69 -5.63 -49.52
N VAL A 49 4.65 -6.25 -48.98
CA VAL A 49 3.26 -5.83 -49.19
C VAL A 49 2.96 -4.64 -48.27
N PRO A 50 2.46 -3.51 -48.80
CA PRO A 50 2.09 -2.37 -47.97
C PRO A 50 0.94 -2.71 -47.01
N PHE A 51 1.05 -2.24 -45.77
CA PHE A 51 -0.08 -2.27 -44.85
C PHE A 51 -1.17 -1.30 -45.33
N THR A 52 -2.42 -1.75 -45.31
CA THR A 52 -3.56 -0.92 -45.73
C THR A 52 -3.67 0.30 -44.83
N GLY A 53 -3.71 1.50 -45.43
CA GLY A 53 -3.77 2.76 -44.67
C GLY A 53 -2.48 3.13 -43.93
N GLY A 54 -1.39 2.37 -44.08
CA GLY A 54 -0.15 2.61 -43.35
C GLY A 54 -0.27 2.39 -41.84
N VAL A 55 -1.24 1.57 -41.42
CA VAL A 55 -1.49 1.26 -40.01
C VAL A 55 -1.11 -0.19 -39.68
N LEU A 56 -0.58 -0.37 -38.48
CA LEU A 56 -0.42 -1.67 -37.84
C LEU A 56 -1.60 -1.88 -36.89
N THR A 57 -2.08 -3.11 -36.75
CA THR A 57 -3.12 -3.44 -35.78
C THR A 57 -2.58 -4.46 -34.80
N SER A 58 -2.67 -4.18 -33.51
CA SER A 58 -2.25 -5.13 -32.48
C SER A 58 -3.21 -6.32 -32.40
N ASN A 59 -2.72 -7.50 -32.04
CA ASN A 59 -3.56 -8.69 -31.85
C ASN A 59 -4.25 -8.71 -30.46
N SER A 60 -4.90 -9.83 -30.12
CA SER A 60 -5.55 -10.07 -28.83
C SER A 60 -4.61 -9.97 -27.61
N ASP A 61 -3.31 -10.11 -27.83
CA ASP A 61 -2.28 -10.00 -26.80
C ASP A 61 -1.65 -8.60 -26.74
N GLY A 62 -2.10 -7.67 -27.58
CA GLY A 62 -1.54 -6.32 -27.69
C GLY A 62 -0.22 -6.27 -28.44
N VAL A 63 0.12 -7.30 -29.23
CA VAL A 63 1.37 -7.37 -30.00
C VAL A 63 1.13 -6.87 -31.42
N LEU A 64 1.92 -5.89 -31.84
CA LEU A 64 1.99 -5.43 -33.23
C LEU A 64 2.78 -6.43 -34.07
N PRO A 65 2.37 -6.68 -35.32
CA PRO A 65 3.13 -7.55 -36.21
C PRO A 65 4.47 -6.91 -36.58
N GLU A 66 5.37 -7.74 -37.10
CA GLU A 66 6.61 -7.28 -37.70
C GLU A 66 6.35 -6.42 -38.95
N PHE A 67 7.20 -5.42 -39.18
CA PHE A 67 7.08 -4.54 -40.34
C PHE A 67 8.43 -3.98 -40.80
N ARG A 68 8.47 -3.44 -42.02
CA ARG A 68 9.62 -2.74 -42.59
C ARG A 68 9.26 -1.27 -42.83
N PRO A 69 10.04 -0.33 -42.28
CA PRO A 69 9.96 1.06 -42.66
C PRO A 69 10.68 1.29 -44.00
N PRO A 70 10.59 2.51 -44.58
CA PRO A 70 11.31 2.85 -45.81
C PRO A 70 12.81 2.69 -45.65
N VAL A 71 13.49 2.30 -46.73
CA VAL A 71 14.96 2.16 -46.76
C VAL A 71 15.62 3.46 -46.30
N GLY A 72 16.60 3.34 -45.39
CA GLY A 72 17.29 4.49 -44.79
C GLY A 72 16.66 4.97 -43.48
N THR A 73 15.51 4.44 -43.07
CA THR A 73 14.96 4.71 -41.74
C THR A 73 15.77 3.96 -40.69
N VAL A 74 16.39 4.70 -39.77
CA VAL A 74 17.25 4.11 -38.72
C VAL A 74 16.45 3.81 -37.45
N GLN A 75 15.50 4.68 -37.10
CA GLN A 75 14.70 4.59 -35.88
C GLN A 75 13.27 5.11 -36.15
N VAL A 76 12.30 4.52 -35.46
CA VAL A 76 10.87 4.83 -35.63
C VAL A 76 10.20 5.07 -34.28
N LEU A 77 9.12 5.85 -34.32
CA LEU A 77 8.15 5.99 -33.24
C LEU A 77 6.84 5.36 -33.69
N ILE A 78 6.19 4.63 -32.80
CA ILE A 78 4.90 4.01 -33.04
C ILE A 78 3.89 4.69 -32.15
N ARG A 79 2.84 5.27 -32.74
CA ARG A 79 1.78 5.97 -32.02
C ARG A 79 0.47 5.23 -32.16
N ALA A 80 -0.16 4.92 -31.04
CA ALA A 80 -1.49 4.32 -30.95
C ALA A 80 -2.37 5.18 -30.03
N GLY A 81 -3.19 6.05 -30.64
CA GLY A 81 -3.95 7.06 -29.90
C GLY A 81 -3.01 8.06 -29.18
N ALA A 82 -3.05 8.04 -27.85
CA ALA A 82 -2.17 8.84 -27.00
C ALA A 82 -0.83 8.15 -26.67
N ALA A 83 -0.76 6.82 -26.80
CA ALA A 83 0.44 6.06 -26.46
C ALA A 83 1.51 6.17 -27.57
N VAL A 84 2.78 6.32 -27.17
CA VAL A 84 3.95 6.38 -28.08
C VAL A 84 5.00 5.37 -27.63
N THR A 85 5.53 4.59 -28.56
CA THR A 85 6.54 3.54 -28.32
C THR A 85 7.74 3.71 -29.28
N PRO A 86 9.00 3.60 -28.79
CA PRO A 86 9.40 3.53 -27.39
C PRO A 86 9.04 4.82 -26.64
N VAL A 87 8.93 4.74 -25.31
CA VAL A 87 8.74 5.91 -24.45
C VAL A 87 9.98 6.78 -24.61
N THR A 88 9.84 7.91 -25.30
CA THR A 88 10.93 8.85 -25.57
C THR A 88 11.20 9.80 -24.42
N ASP A 89 10.24 9.94 -23.51
CA ASP A 89 10.31 10.86 -22.38
C ASP A 89 10.33 10.08 -21.05
N ILE A 90 11.51 9.98 -20.44
CA ILE A 90 11.71 9.39 -19.10
C ILE A 90 10.94 10.17 -18.02
N SER A 91 10.52 11.40 -18.31
CA SER A 91 9.76 12.28 -17.43
C SER A 91 8.50 11.61 -16.86
N LEU A 92 7.83 10.74 -17.63
CA LEU A 92 6.67 9.96 -17.18
C LEU A 92 7.00 8.98 -16.05
N TYR A 93 8.22 8.42 -16.03
CA TYR A 93 8.66 7.57 -14.92
C TYR A 93 9.04 8.39 -13.68
N ALA A 94 9.50 9.63 -13.87
CA ALA A 94 9.87 10.50 -12.77
C ALA A 94 8.64 10.93 -11.97
N GLU A 95 7.56 11.35 -12.61
CA GLU A 95 6.33 11.79 -11.93
C GLU A 95 5.66 10.64 -11.16
N ALA A 96 5.50 9.47 -11.78
CA ALA A 96 4.96 8.28 -11.12
C ALA A 96 5.82 7.83 -9.92
N SER A 97 7.14 8.03 -9.98
CA SER A 97 8.04 7.68 -8.86
C SER A 97 7.92 8.65 -7.68
N VAL A 98 7.58 9.92 -7.93
CA VAL A 98 7.39 10.93 -6.89
C VAL A 98 6.08 10.71 -6.16
N ASP A 99 5.00 10.41 -6.87
CA ASP A 99 3.69 10.11 -6.26
C ASP A 99 3.77 8.84 -5.41
N ALA A 100 4.39 7.77 -5.93
CA ALA A 100 4.60 6.54 -5.15
C ALA A 100 5.47 6.76 -3.90
N ALA A 101 6.46 7.67 -3.97
CA ALA A 101 7.28 8.03 -2.82
C ALA A 101 6.50 8.85 -1.77
N ALA A 102 5.60 9.73 -2.22
CA ALA A 102 4.71 10.50 -1.35
C ALA A 102 3.73 9.57 -0.60
N ASP A 103 3.07 8.66 -1.32
CA ASP A 103 2.16 7.67 -0.73
C ASP A 103 2.88 6.78 0.29
N ALA A 104 4.09 6.31 -0.04
CA ALA A 104 4.90 5.52 0.89
C ALA A 104 5.28 6.31 2.14
N SER A 105 5.58 7.60 2.01
CA SER A 105 5.89 8.47 3.15
C SER A 105 4.67 8.70 4.04
N GLU A 106 3.48 8.86 3.45
CA GLU A 106 2.24 9.04 4.21
C GLU A 106 1.87 7.76 4.97
N ALA A 107 1.98 6.60 4.31
CA ALA A 107 1.78 5.30 4.94
C ALA A 107 2.75 5.05 6.11
N ALA A 108 4.02 5.45 5.96
CA ALA A 108 5.00 5.35 7.03
C ALA A 108 4.66 6.26 8.23
N ALA A 109 4.17 7.48 7.97
CA ALA A 109 3.73 8.40 9.02
C ALA A 109 2.52 7.86 9.79
N ALA A 110 1.54 7.28 9.08
CA ALA A 110 0.37 6.64 9.71
C ALA A 110 0.79 5.45 10.59
N ALA A 111 1.67 4.58 10.10
CA ALA A 111 2.18 3.45 10.87
C ALA A 111 2.94 3.89 12.14
N GLN A 112 3.69 5.00 12.06
CA GLN A 112 4.38 5.56 13.21
C GLN A 112 3.39 6.12 14.26
N GLN A 113 2.30 6.79 13.83
CA GLN A 113 1.27 7.23 14.75
C GLN A 113 0.58 6.06 15.46
N ASP A 114 0.30 4.97 14.74
CA ASP A 114 -0.32 3.79 15.35
C ASP A 114 0.59 3.11 16.38
N ARG A 115 1.90 3.08 16.14
CA ARG A 115 2.88 2.62 17.14
C ARG A 115 2.85 3.47 18.41
N ILE A 116 2.76 4.79 18.27
CA ILE A 116 2.66 5.71 19.43
C ILE A 116 1.36 5.45 20.20
N ARG A 117 0.21 5.36 19.51
CA ARG A 117 -1.08 5.05 20.15
C ARG A 117 -1.06 3.70 20.88
N ALA A 118 -0.42 2.69 20.29
CA ALA A 118 -0.27 1.38 20.92
C ALA A 118 0.60 1.45 22.18
N SER A 119 1.68 2.25 22.17
CA SER A 119 2.53 2.49 23.34
C SER A 119 1.74 3.16 24.47
N GLU A 120 1.01 4.24 24.16
CA GLU A 120 0.18 4.94 25.15
C GLU A 120 -0.92 4.05 25.73
N ALA A 121 -1.55 3.21 24.90
CA ALA A 121 -2.56 2.26 25.35
C ALA A 121 -1.94 1.21 26.29
N SER A 122 -0.73 0.74 26.00
CA SER A 122 0.01 -0.19 26.86
C SER A 122 0.33 0.44 28.21
N GLU A 123 0.81 1.68 28.24
CA GLU A 123 1.08 2.42 29.48
C GLU A 123 -0.18 2.59 30.33
N ARG A 124 -1.32 2.93 29.72
CA ARG A 124 -2.60 3.02 30.42
C ARG A 124 -3.06 1.67 30.96
N ALA A 125 -2.84 0.58 30.24
CA ALA A 125 -3.17 -0.76 30.70
C ALA A 125 -2.36 -1.17 31.93
N ILE A 126 -1.06 -0.83 31.96
CA ILE A 126 -0.18 -1.07 33.12
C ILE A 126 -0.68 -0.25 34.33
N ALA A 127 -0.93 1.05 34.14
CA ALA A 127 -1.44 1.90 35.21
C ALA A 127 -2.79 1.41 35.76
N ALA A 128 -3.70 0.96 34.89
CA ALA A 128 -4.97 0.39 35.31
C ALA A 128 -4.79 -0.93 36.08
N ALA A 129 -3.85 -1.78 35.67
CA ALA A 129 -3.54 -3.02 36.38
C ALA A 129 -2.98 -2.75 37.79
N ASP A 130 -2.12 -1.74 37.94
CA ASP A 130 -1.58 -1.35 39.25
C ASP A 130 -2.68 -0.87 40.20
N VAL A 131 -3.62 -0.03 39.71
CA VAL A 131 -4.78 0.44 40.49
C VAL A 131 -5.69 -0.73 40.90
N LEU A 132 -5.94 -1.67 40.00
CA LEU A 132 -6.77 -2.85 40.30
C LEU A 132 -6.12 -3.76 41.36
N ARG A 133 -4.79 -3.91 41.33
CA ARG A 133 -4.06 -4.66 42.35
C ARG A 133 -4.14 -3.98 43.72
N GLU A 134 -3.91 -2.67 43.78
CA GLU A 134 -4.04 -1.88 45.01
C GLU A 134 -5.45 -2.00 45.60
N LEU A 135 -6.48 -1.90 44.75
CA LEU A 135 -7.87 -2.06 45.18
C LEU A 135 -8.14 -3.48 45.71
N ALA A 136 -7.58 -4.52 45.07
CA ALA A 136 -7.74 -5.89 45.53
C ALA A 136 -7.05 -6.15 46.88
N GLU A 137 -5.86 -5.57 47.09
CA GLU A 137 -5.15 -5.63 48.38
C GLU A 137 -5.95 -4.94 49.50
N HIS A 138 -6.56 -3.79 49.21
CA HIS A 138 -7.42 -3.09 50.18
C HIS A 138 -8.80 -3.72 50.39
N GLN A 139 -9.39 -4.36 49.38
CA GLN A 139 -10.66 -5.07 49.51
C GLN A 139 -10.54 -6.44 50.19
N GLY A 140 -9.33 -7.02 50.20
CA GLY A 140 -9.00 -8.24 50.93
C GLY A 140 -8.75 -8.01 52.42
N ALA A 141 -8.45 -6.78 52.84
CA ALA A 141 -8.32 -6.42 54.25
C ALA A 141 -9.71 -6.13 54.83
N PRO A 142 -10.21 -6.94 55.79
CA PRO A 142 -11.54 -6.74 56.37
C PRO A 142 -11.63 -5.46 57.21
N LEU A 143 -10.49 -4.93 57.66
CA LEU A 143 -10.35 -3.74 58.48
C LEU A 143 -9.21 -2.85 57.98
N ILE A 144 -9.40 -1.54 58.07
CA ILE A 144 -8.32 -0.55 58.05
C ILE A 144 -8.35 0.22 59.37
N GLU A 145 -7.18 0.42 60.00
CA GLU A 145 -7.07 1.28 61.18
C GLU A 145 -7.24 2.75 60.75
N ASP A 146 -8.04 3.51 61.51
CA ASP A 146 -8.18 4.95 61.29
C ASP A 146 -6.85 5.64 61.61
N PRO A 147 -6.20 6.29 60.63
CA PRO A 147 -4.91 6.93 60.85
C PRO A 147 -4.96 8.13 61.81
N THR A 148 -6.16 8.65 62.09
CA THR A 148 -6.39 9.77 63.01
C THR A 148 -6.79 9.34 64.42
N GLU A 149 -7.21 8.08 64.60
CA GLU A 149 -7.59 7.50 65.89
C GLU A 149 -6.98 6.09 66.06
N PRO A 150 -5.75 5.99 66.60
CA PRO A 150 -5.10 4.70 66.85
C PRO A 150 -5.97 3.79 67.72
N GLY A 151 -6.18 2.55 67.28
CA GLY A 151 -7.06 1.57 67.91
C GLY A 151 -8.51 1.56 67.42
N THR A 152 -8.92 2.48 66.54
CA THR A 152 -10.23 2.46 65.86
C THR A 152 -10.09 1.83 64.48
N PHE A 153 -10.97 0.89 64.13
CA PHE A 153 -10.94 0.20 62.83
C PHE A 153 -12.23 0.42 62.04
N THR A 154 -12.09 0.73 60.75
CA THR A 154 -13.23 0.79 59.82
C THR A 154 -13.34 -0.54 59.07
N ILE A 155 -14.55 -1.12 59.10
CA ILE A 155 -14.88 -2.31 58.33
C ILE A 155 -15.14 -1.90 56.88
N LEU A 156 -14.25 -2.30 55.98
CA LEU A 156 -14.38 -1.98 54.55
C LEU A 156 -15.21 -3.03 53.80
N ASN A 157 -15.29 -4.25 54.34
CA ASN A 157 -16.02 -5.35 53.74
C ASN A 157 -16.82 -6.13 54.79
N THR A 158 -18.04 -5.68 55.06
CA THR A 158 -18.95 -6.35 56.02
C THR A 158 -19.32 -7.77 55.61
N ALA A 159 -19.18 -8.14 54.33
CA ALA A 159 -19.43 -9.50 53.86
C ALA A 159 -18.31 -10.49 54.22
N ALA A 160 -17.12 -9.99 54.58
CA ALA A 160 -16.00 -10.80 55.07
C ALA A 160 -16.05 -11.05 56.59
N ILE A 161 -17.06 -10.49 57.28
CA ILE A 161 -17.27 -10.63 58.71
C ILE A 161 -18.44 -11.56 58.95
N ARG A 162 -18.22 -12.57 59.81
CA ARG A 162 -19.28 -13.47 60.28
C ARG A 162 -19.26 -13.53 61.79
N GLU A 163 -20.44 -13.64 62.39
CA GLU A 163 -20.53 -13.91 63.83
C GLU A 163 -20.07 -15.36 64.10
N ASP A 164 -19.30 -15.55 65.17
CA ASP A 164 -18.90 -16.87 65.64
C ASP A 164 -20.13 -17.58 66.21
N PRO A 165 -20.57 -18.70 65.61
CA PRO A 165 -21.72 -19.43 66.14
C PRO A 165 -21.46 -20.06 67.52
N ALA A 166 -20.21 -20.24 67.93
CA ALA A 166 -19.84 -20.75 69.25
C ALA A 166 -19.86 -19.67 70.34
N GLU A 167 -19.69 -18.40 69.97
CA GLU A 167 -19.63 -17.26 70.88
C GLU A 167 -20.43 -16.08 70.33
N PRO A 168 -21.75 -15.99 70.64
CA PRO A 168 -22.58 -14.88 70.20
C PRO A 168 -22.00 -13.53 70.64
N GLY A 169 -21.87 -12.59 69.69
CA GLY A 169 -21.21 -11.30 69.88
C GLY A 169 -19.71 -11.26 69.53
N THR A 170 -19.07 -12.40 69.23
CA THR A 170 -17.71 -12.45 68.68
C THR A 170 -17.76 -12.52 67.16
N PHE A 171 -16.92 -11.76 66.45
CA PHE A 171 -16.89 -11.73 64.99
C PHE A 171 -15.57 -12.28 64.46
N LEU A 172 -15.66 -13.22 63.53
CA LEU A 172 -14.52 -13.85 62.86
C LEU A 172 -14.26 -13.18 61.52
N MET A 173 -12.99 -12.98 61.21
CA MET A 173 -12.52 -12.43 59.94
C MET A 173 -11.71 -13.49 59.18
N GLY A 174 -12.08 -13.76 57.93
CA GLY A 174 -11.39 -14.72 57.06
C GLY A 174 -12.30 -15.79 56.44
N ALA A 175 -11.79 -16.47 55.40
CA ALA A 175 -12.50 -17.57 54.74
C ALA A 175 -12.67 -18.78 55.68
N PRO A 176 -13.74 -19.58 55.55
CA PRO A 176 -13.82 -20.89 56.23
C PRO A 176 -12.67 -21.79 55.74
N GLU A 177 -11.98 -22.45 56.67
CA GLU A 177 -11.21 -23.65 56.36
C GLU A 177 -12.14 -24.80 55.96
#